data_AF-A0A2P5DQJ1-F1
#
_entry.id   AF-A0A2P5DQJ1-F1
#
_cell.length_a   1.000
_cell.length_b   1.000
_cell.length_c   1.000
_cell.angle_alpha   90.00
_cell.angle_beta   90.00
_cell.angle_gamma   90.00
#
_symmetry.space_group_name_H-M   'P 1'
#
loop_
_entity.id
_entity.type
_entity.pdbx_description
1 polymer ?
#
loop_
_entity_poly.entity_id
_entity_poly.type
_entity_poly.pdbx_seq_one_letter_code
_entity_poly.pdbx_strand_id
1 'polypeptide(L)'
;METLNSTEPHYIRCVKPNNLLKQAIFENVNIMQQLRCDTGLRARATCKQFRFRKQTKAAIQIQAQWLCHKAATYYKKLNKGSILAQCRWRGGIAKRELRKLKMAASETSAFREAKDKLEKRVEELT
;
A
#
# COMPACT_ATOMS: atom_id res chain seq x y z
N MET A 1 -32.92 18.67 -7.54
CA MET A 1 -32.72 17.40 -6.79
C MET A 1 -31.75 17.58 -5.62
N GLU A 2 -30.75 18.47 -5.69
CA GLU A 2 -29.74 18.65 -4.64
C GLU A 2 -30.32 19.00 -3.26
N THR A 3 -31.32 19.89 -3.18
CA THR A 3 -32.02 20.27 -1.93
C THR A 3 -32.74 19.09 -1.24
N LEU A 4 -33.19 18.11 -2.02
CA LEU A 4 -33.87 16.91 -1.51
C LEU A 4 -32.86 15.88 -0.99
N ASN A 5 -31.62 15.92 -1.48
CA ASN A 5 -30.53 15.05 -1.04
C ASN A 5 -29.79 15.58 0.20
N SER A 6 -29.93 16.88 0.52
CA SER A 6 -29.29 17.53 1.67
C SER A 6 -30.14 17.54 2.94
N THR A 7 -31.37 17.02 2.88
CA THR A 7 -32.33 16.99 3.98
C THR A 7 -32.72 15.55 4.31
N GLU A 8 -33.20 15.29 5.52
CA GLU A 8 -33.75 13.99 5.89
C GLU A 8 -35.22 13.90 5.42
N PRO A 9 -35.55 13.07 4.41
CA PRO A 9 -36.87 13.09 3.81
C PRO A 9 -37.88 12.28 4.61
N HIS A 10 -39.02 12.89 4.93
CA HIS A 10 -40.20 12.21 5.46
C HIS A 10 -41.20 11.92 4.33
N TYR A 11 -41.40 10.65 4.01
CA TYR A 11 -42.28 10.24 2.91
C TYR A 11 -43.71 9.99 3.39
N ILE A 12 -44.66 10.77 2.87
CA ILE A 12 -46.10 10.49 3.01
C ILE A 12 -46.57 9.72 1.78
N ARG A 13 -47.23 8.58 1.99
CA ARG A 13 -47.80 7.78 0.89
C ARG A 13 -49.31 7.91 0.84
N CYS A 14 -49.80 8.51 -0.22
CA CYS A 14 -51.22 8.55 -0.51
C CYS A 14 -51.68 7.23 -1.12
N VAL A 15 -52.88 6.77 -0.76
CA VAL A 15 -53.54 5.60 -1.35
C VAL A 15 -54.84 6.06 -1.97
N LYS A 16 -55.08 5.72 -3.23
CA LYS A 16 -56.34 6.03 -3.92
C LYS A 16 -57.38 4.95 -3.58
N PRO A 17 -58.52 5.29 -2.93
CA PRO A 17 -59.48 4.31 -2.45
C PRO A 17 -60.37 3.74 -3.56
N ASN A 18 -60.69 4.51 -4.59
CA ASN A 18 -61.46 4.08 -5.76
C ASN A 18 -61.17 4.98 -6.97
N ASN A 19 -61.46 4.50 -8.18
CA ASN A 19 -61.26 5.28 -9.41
C ASN A 19 -62.44 6.18 -9.79
N LEU A 20 -63.60 5.98 -9.15
CA LEU A 20 -64.84 6.72 -9.42
C LEU A 20 -64.92 8.08 -8.70
N LEU A 21 -63.91 8.44 -7.90
CA LEU A 21 -63.83 9.66 -7.10
C LEU A 21 -65.01 9.82 -6.12
N LYS A 22 -65.52 8.70 -5.61
CA LYS A 22 -66.66 8.66 -4.69
C LYS A 22 -66.20 8.50 -3.25
N GLN A 23 -66.92 9.16 -2.34
CA GLN A 23 -66.66 9.09 -0.91
C GLN A 23 -67.07 7.72 -0.35
N ALA A 24 -66.37 7.24 0.68
CA ALA A 24 -66.67 5.99 1.39
C ALA A 24 -66.70 4.69 0.54
N ILE A 25 -66.23 4.71 -0.71
CA ILE A 25 -66.07 3.52 -1.55
C ILE A 25 -64.60 3.09 -1.55
N PHE A 26 -64.35 1.82 -1.22
CA PHE A 26 -63.00 1.25 -1.15
C PHE A 26 -62.89 0.02 -2.06
N GLU A 27 -62.06 0.12 -3.10
CA GLU A 27 -61.71 -0.97 -4.01
C GLU A 27 -60.52 -1.74 -3.45
N ASN A 28 -60.81 -2.77 -2.64
CA ASN A 28 -59.80 -3.56 -1.92
C ASN A 28 -58.67 -4.07 -2.83
N VAL A 29 -58.99 -4.51 -4.05
CA VAL A 29 -57.98 -5.00 -5.01
C VAL A 29 -56.99 -3.90 -5.38
N ASN A 30 -57.48 -2.69 -5.70
CA ASN A 30 -56.63 -1.56 -6.08
C ASN A 30 -55.81 -1.02 -4.92
N ILE A 31 -56.37 -1.00 -3.71
CA ILE A 31 -55.66 -0.61 -2.48
C ILE A 31 -54.54 -1.60 -2.17
N MET A 32 -54.83 -2.90 -2.21
CA MET A 32 -53.84 -3.94 -1.95
C MET A 32 -52.73 -3.96 -3.01
N GLN A 33 -53.06 -3.73 -4.28
CA GLN A 33 -52.07 -3.58 -5.35
C GLN A 33 -51.09 -2.43 -5.06
N GLN A 34 -51.60 -1.24 -4.68
CA GLN A 34 -50.78 -0.08 -4.34
C GLN A 34 -49.82 -0.36 -3.18
N LEU A 35 -50.31 -1.01 -2.12
CA LEU A 35 -49.49 -1.38 -0.95
C LEU A 35 -48.41 -2.42 -1.29
N ARG A 36 -48.74 -3.43 -2.11
CA ARG A 36 -47.79 -4.45 -2.55
C ARG A 36 -46.71 -3.87 -3.46
N CYS A 37 -47.09 -3.04 -4.44
CA CYS A 37 -46.15 -2.41 -5.35
C CYS A 37 -45.14 -1.56 -4.59
N ASP A 38 -45.62 -0.77 -3.62
CA ASP A 38 -44.74 0.06 -2.83
C ASP A 38 -43.75 -0.75 -1.96
N THR A 39 -44.27 -1.72 -1.20
CA THR A 39 -43.44 -2.55 -0.32
C THR A 39 -42.39 -3.31 -1.14
N GLY A 40 -42.78 -3.82 -2.31
CA GLY A 40 -41.87 -4.48 -3.25
C GLY A 40 -40.77 -3.55 -3.78
N LEU A 41 -41.10 -2.31 -4.15
CA LEU A 41 -40.13 -1.33 -4.62
C LEU A 41 -39.12 -0.95 -3.51
N ARG A 42 -39.60 -0.75 -2.27
CA ARG A 42 -38.73 -0.48 -1.12
C ARG A 42 -37.80 -1.65 -0.82
N ALA A 43 -38.33 -2.87 -0.77
CA ALA A 43 -37.53 -4.07 -0.56
C ALA A 43 -36.46 -4.24 -1.64
N ARG A 44 -36.78 -3.95 -2.90
CA ARG A 44 -35.81 -3.98 -3.99
C ARG A 44 -34.71 -2.92 -3.82
N ALA A 45 -35.07 -1.70 -3.44
CA ALA A 45 -34.11 -0.62 -3.19
C ALA A 45 -33.16 -0.96 -2.03
N THR A 46 -33.68 -1.48 -0.91
CA THR A 46 -32.85 -1.88 0.24
C THR A 46 -31.93 -3.04 -0.11
N CYS A 47 -32.41 -4.03 -0.88
CA CYS A 47 -31.57 -5.13 -1.36
C CYS A 47 -30.43 -4.66 -2.29
N LYS A 48 -30.71 -3.68 -3.16
CA LYS A 48 -29.68 -3.06 -4.01
C LYS A 48 -28.62 -2.34 -3.17
N GLN A 49 -29.05 -1.55 -2.18
CA GLN A 49 -28.15 -0.85 -1.25
C GLN A 49 -27.29 -1.84 -0.45
N PHE A 50 -27.89 -2.91 0.07
CA PHE A 50 -27.17 -3.95 0.79
C PHE A 50 -26.12 -4.64 -0.09
N ARG A 51 -26.50 -5.02 -1.32
CA ARG A 51 -25.57 -5.63 -2.29
C ARG A 51 -24.41 -4.70 -2.62
N PHE A 52 -24.69 -3.41 -2.85
CA PHE A 52 -23.66 -2.40 -3.10
C PHE A 52 -22.70 -2.30 -1.92
N ARG A 53 -23.20 -2.15 -0.68
CA ARG A 53 -22.36 -2.13 0.53
C ARG A 53 -21.47 -3.36 0.66
N LYS A 54 -22.01 -4.56 0.38
CA LYS A 54 -21.25 -5.82 0.40
C LYS A 54 -20.12 -5.81 -0.65
N GLN A 55 -20.42 -5.37 -1.88
CA GLN A 55 -19.42 -5.26 -2.96
C GLN A 55 -18.35 -4.22 -2.62
N THR A 56 -18.72 -3.04 -2.14
CA THR A 56 -17.78 -1.99 -1.74
C THR A 56 -16.87 -2.47 -0.62
N LYS A 57 -17.40 -3.16 0.40
CA LYS A 57 -16.59 -3.71 1.49
C LYS A 57 -15.57 -4.73 0.97
N ALA A 58 -15.97 -5.63 0.08
CA ALA A 58 -15.06 -6.60 -0.54
C ALA A 58 -13.99 -5.91 -1.39
N ALA A 59 -14.36 -4.91 -2.19
CA ALA A 59 -13.44 -4.12 -3.01
C ALA A 59 -12.39 -3.41 -2.14
N ILE A 60 -12.81 -2.76 -1.04
CA ILE A 60 -11.92 -2.09 -0.09
C ILE A 60 -10.93 -3.09 0.51
N GLN A 61 -11.40 -4.28 0.93
CA GLN A 61 -10.53 -5.32 1.50
C GLN A 61 -9.47 -5.79 0.49
N ILE A 62 -9.87 -6.05 -0.75
CA ILE A 62 -8.95 -6.48 -1.82
C ILE A 62 -7.92 -5.37 -2.11
N GLN A 63 -8.39 -4.12 -2.26
CA GLN A 63 -7.54 -2.98 -2.53
C GLN A 63 -6.53 -2.74 -1.40
N ALA A 64 -6.97 -2.78 -0.14
CA ALA A 64 -6.12 -2.61 1.02
C ALA A 64 -5.04 -3.69 1.08
N GLN A 65 -5.41 -4.96 0.84
CA GLN A 65 -4.47 -6.06 0.83
C GLN A 65 -3.42 -5.90 -0.27
N TRP A 66 -3.83 -5.51 -1.48
CA TRP A 66 -2.91 -5.28 -2.59
C TRP A 66 -1.95 -4.12 -2.32
N LEU A 67 -2.46 -2.99 -1.79
CA LEU A 67 -1.64 -1.83 -1.44
C LEU A 67 -0.61 -2.19 -0.37
N CYS A 68 -1.02 -2.92 0.66
CA CYS A 68 -0.13 -3.40 1.71
C CYS A 68 0.97 -4.32 1.14
N HIS A 69 0.58 -5.28 0.29
CA HIS A 69 1.52 -6.19 -0.36
C HIS A 69 2.54 -5.44 -1.22
N LYS A 70 2.09 -4.48 -2.03
CA LYS A 70 2.94 -3.65 -2.89
C LYS A 70 3.94 -2.85 -2.06
N ALA A 71 3.48 -2.17 -1.01
CA ALA A 71 4.33 -1.38 -0.12
C ALA A 71 5.38 -2.24 0.59
N ALA A 72 4.97 -3.38 1.16
CA ALA A 72 5.86 -4.32 1.83
C ALA A 72 6.92 -4.88 0.87
N THR A 73 6.52 -5.23 -0.35
CA THR A 73 7.44 -5.73 -1.37
C THR A 73 8.46 -4.68 -1.79
N TYR A 74 8.01 -3.44 -2.01
CA TYR A 74 8.90 -2.32 -2.33
C TYR A 74 9.91 -2.07 -1.22
N TYR A 75 9.45 -1.97 0.03
CA TYR A 75 10.32 -1.76 1.19
C TYR A 75 11.38 -2.87 1.33
N LYS A 76 10.99 -4.14 1.18
CA LYS A 76 11.92 -5.27 1.24
C LYS A 76 12.99 -5.20 0.15
N LYS A 77 12.61 -4.81 -1.08
CA LYS A 77 13.56 -4.64 -2.19
C LYS A 77 14.53 -3.49 -1.91
N LEU A 78 14.02 -2.35 -1.45
CA LEU A 78 14.84 -1.19 -1.12
C LEU A 78 15.83 -1.49 0.01
N ASN A 79 15.38 -2.13 1.09
CA ASN A 79 16.24 -2.49 2.21
C ASN A 79 17.38 -3.43 1.77
N LYS A 80 17.07 -4.47 0.97
CA LYS A 80 18.10 -5.35 0.39
C LYS A 80 19.09 -4.59 -0.50
N GLY A 81 18.58 -3.70 -1.35
CA GLY A 81 19.42 -2.87 -2.22
C GLY A 81 20.34 -1.93 -1.42
N SER A 82 19.82 -1.31 -0.37
CA SER A 82 20.57 -0.43 0.53
C SER A 82 21.70 -1.18 1.23
N ILE A 83 21.41 -2.34 1.83
CA ILE A 83 22.42 -3.18 2.49
C ILE A 83 23.49 -3.60 1.48
N LEU A 84 23.12 -4.02 0.27
CA LEU A 84 24.10 -4.41 -0.75
C LEU A 84 25.00 -3.23 -1.14
N ALA A 85 24.43 -2.04 -1.35
CA ALA A 85 25.19 -0.84 -1.66
C ALA A 85 26.16 -0.48 -0.54
N GLN A 86 25.71 -0.52 0.72
CA GLN A 86 26.54 -0.29 1.90
C GLN A 86 27.68 -1.30 2.00
N CYS A 87 27.40 -2.60 1.83
CA CYS A 87 28.41 -3.65 1.86
C CYS A 87 29.47 -3.45 0.77
N ARG A 88 29.06 -3.13 -0.46
CA ARG A 88 29.98 -2.86 -1.58
C ARG A 88 30.85 -1.64 -1.30
N TRP A 89 30.28 -0.58 -0.77
CA TRP A 89 31.01 0.64 -0.40
C TRP A 89 32.06 0.34 0.68
N ARG A 90 31.66 -0.30 1.77
CA ARG A 90 32.56 -0.68 2.88
C ARG A 90 33.68 -1.61 2.40
N GLY A 91 33.36 -2.60 1.57
CA GLY A 91 34.36 -3.49 0.97
C GLY A 91 35.33 -2.74 0.04
N GLY A 92 34.84 -1.76 -0.72
CA GLY A 92 35.67 -0.89 -1.56
C GLY A 92 36.68 -0.08 -0.74
N ILE A 93 36.24 0.54 0.37
CA ILE A 93 37.12 1.25 1.29
C ILE A 93 38.17 0.31 1.88
N ALA A 94 37.75 -0.84 2.42
CA ALA A 94 38.67 -1.81 3.03
C ALA A 94 39.75 -2.28 2.04
N LYS A 95 39.37 -2.53 0.77
CA LYS A 95 40.33 -2.88 -0.30
C LYS A 95 41.33 -1.76 -0.59
N ARG A 96 40.89 -0.49 -0.57
CA ARG A 96 41.79 0.66 -0.75
C ARG A 96 42.79 0.77 0.39
N GLU A 97 42.33 0.66 1.63
CA GLU A 97 43.21 0.69 2.80
C GLU A 97 44.20 -0.47 2.81
N LEU A 98 43.77 -1.69 2.46
CA LEU A 98 44.66 -2.84 2.35
C LEU A 98 45.77 -2.61 1.30
N ARG A 99 45.45 -1.97 0.17
CA ARG A 99 46.46 -1.66 -0.86
C ARG A 99 47.52 -0.70 -0.33
N LYS A 100 47.12 0.34 0.42
CA LYS A 100 48.08 1.28 1.06
C LYS A 100 49.00 0.56 2.05
N LEU A 101 48.44 -0.26 2.92
CA LEU A 101 49.21 -1.03 3.90
C LEU A 101 50.19 -2.00 3.23
N LYS A 102 49.79 -2.65 2.14
CA LYS A 102 50.68 -3.53 1.36
C LYS A 102 51.84 -2.77 0.72
N MET A 103 51.60 -1.58 0.16
CA MET A 103 52.66 -0.74 -0.40
C MET A 103 53.67 -0.35 0.68
N ALA A 104 53.21 0.17 1.82
CA ALA A 104 54.08 0.52 2.94
C ALA A 104 54.88 -0.67 3.50
N ALA A 105 54.27 -1.87 3.55
CA ALA A 105 54.97 -3.10 3.95
C ALA A 105 56.06 -3.49 2.93
N SER A 106 55.80 -3.34 1.64
CA SER A 106 56.81 -3.58 0.60
C SER A 106 57.97 -2.59 0.70
N GLU A 107 57.68 -1.30 0.88
CA GLU A 107 58.69 -0.26 1.05
C GLU A 107 59.57 -0.51 2.28
N THR A 108 58.96 -0.84 3.43
CA THR A 108 59.71 -1.16 4.66
C THR A 108 60.60 -2.39 4.49
N SER A 109 60.14 -3.41 3.76
CA SER A 109 60.97 -4.58 3.43
C SER A 109 62.17 -4.22 2.54
N ALA A 110 61.98 -3.33 1.55
CA ALA A 110 63.06 -2.85 0.69
C ALA A 110 64.07 -1.97 1.45
N PHE A 111 63.60 -1.09 2.35
CA PHE A 111 64.47 -0.28 3.19
C PHE A 111 65.31 -1.13 4.15
N ARG A 112 64.73 -2.19 4.71
CA ARG A 112 65.45 -3.14 5.57
C ARG A 112 66.59 -3.83 4.83
N GLU A 113 66.33 -4.30 3.61
CA GLU A 113 67.36 -4.94 2.79
C GLU A 113 68.49 -3.96 2.39
N ALA A 114 68.15 -2.69 2.10
CA ALA A 114 69.15 -1.66 1.83
C ALA A 114 70.02 -1.34 3.07
N LYS A 115 69.40 -1.29 4.26
CA LYS A 115 70.10 -1.12 5.54
C LYS A 115 71.08 -2.26 5.79
N ASP A 116 70.63 -3.51 5.66
CA ASP A 116 71.47 -4.69 5.90
C ASP A 116 72.69 -4.72 4.94
N LYS A 117 72.52 -4.27 3.68
CA LYS A 117 73.63 -4.12 2.72
C LYS A 117 74.61 -3.03 3.12
N LEU A 118 74.13 -1.91 3.67
CA LEU A 118 74.97 -0.82 4.16
C LEU A 118 75.76 -1.25 5.41
N GLU A 119 75.12 -1.93 6.36
CA GLU A 119 75.78 -2.44 7.56
C GLU A 119 76.93 -3.39 7.21
N LYS A 120 76.72 -4.33 6.29
CA LYS A 120 77.80 -5.21 5.79
C LYS A 120 78.97 -4.45 5.16
N ARG A 121 78.70 -3.42 4.36
CA ARG A 121 79.77 -2.59 3.77
C ARG A 121 80.56 -1.82 4.82
N VAL A 122 79.89 -1.38 5.89
CA VAL A 122 80.58 -0.70 7.01
C VAL A 122 81.47 -1.70 7.76
N GLU A 123 81.00 -2.92 8.00
CA GLU A 123 81.82 -4.00 8.59
C GLU A 123 83.02 -4.38 7.73
N GLU A 124 82.91 -4.39 6.39
CA GLU A 124 84.02 -4.65 5.48
C GLU A 124 85.08 -3.53 5.45
N LEU A 125 84.71 -2.31 5.86
CA LEU A 125 85.58 -1.13 5.88
C LEU A 125 86.16 -0.81 7.26
N THR A 126 85.79 -1.59 8.29
CA THR A 126 86.23 -1.41 9.69
C THR A 126 87.15 -2.55 10.10
#